data_AF-A0A6H9S263-F1
#
_entry.id   AF-A0A6H9S263-F1
#
_cell.length_a   1.000
_cell.length_b   1.000
_cell.length_c   1.000
_cell.angle_alpha   90.00
_cell.angle_beta   90.00
_cell.angle_gamma   90.00
#
_symmetry.space_group_name_H-M   'P 1'
#
loop_
_entity.id
_entity.type
_entity.pdbx_description
1 polymer ?
#
loop_
_entity_poly.entity_id
_entity_poly.type
_entity_poly.pdbx_seq_one_letter_code
_entity_poly.pdbx_strand_id
1 'polypeptide(L)'
;MSQSPPGRRAGRVLMILAWCAALFLATRFFAQWEQRQQNPNAQVYSQRGEGFIEVKLVGNRQGHFVASGQINGQPVDFMLD
;
A
#
# COMPACT_ATOMS: atom_id res chain seq x y z
N MET A 1 -26.01 28.69 -37.88
CA MET A 1 -25.93 28.63 -36.40
C MET A 1 -25.92 27.17 -35.97
N SER A 2 -24.73 26.60 -35.73
CA SER A 2 -24.58 25.18 -35.37
C SER A 2 -24.92 24.98 -33.88
N GLN A 3 -26.14 24.53 -33.61
CA GLN A 3 -26.56 24.17 -32.26
C GLN A 3 -25.78 22.95 -31.78
N SER A 4 -25.03 23.10 -30.69
CA SER A 4 -24.37 21.97 -30.04
C SER A 4 -25.42 21.02 -29.47
N PRO A 5 -25.33 19.70 -29.72
CA PRO A 5 -26.35 18.77 -29.24
C PRO A 5 -26.45 18.83 -27.71
N PRO A 6 -27.69 18.84 -27.15
CA PRO A 6 -27.89 18.84 -25.71
C PRO A 6 -27.21 17.59 -25.10
N GLY A 7 -26.43 17.79 -24.04
CA GLY A 7 -25.69 16.71 -23.37
C GLY A 7 -24.16 16.72 -23.53
N ARG A 8 -23.59 17.47 -24.49
CA ARG A 8 -22.12 17.52 -24.69
C ARG A 8 -21.34 18.02 -23.46
N ARG A 9 -21.91 18.95 -22.70
CA ARG A 9 -21.33 19.47 -21.44
C ARG A 9 -21.42 18.44 -20.31
N ALA A 10 -22.55 17.74 -20.19
CA ALA A 10 -22.74 16.69 -19.19
C ALA A 10 -21.78 15.51 -19.43
N GLY A 11 -21.62 15.06 -20.68
CA GLY A 11 -20.65 14.03 -21.03
C GLY A 11 -19.20 14.42 -20.71
N ARG A 12 -18.82 15.69 -20.91
CA ARG A 12 -17.49 16.19 -20.53
C ARG A 12 -17.27 16.17 -19.02
N VAL A 13 -18.26 16.58 -18.22
CA VAL A 13 -18.17 16.54 -16.75
C VAL A 13 -18.06 15.10 -16.26
N LEU A 14 -18.89 14.18 -16.76
CA LEU A 14 -18.82 12.77 -16.40
C LEU A 14 -17.47 12.14 -16.77
N MET A 15 -16.90 12.49 -17.92
CA MET A 15 -15.57 12.04 -18.34
C MET A 15 -14.48 12.52 -17.37
N ILE A 16 -14.52 13.80 -16.97
CA ILE A 16 -13.57 14.36 -15.99
C ILE A 16 -13.71 13.64 -14.65
N LEU A 17 -14.94 13.47 -14.16
CA LEU A 17 -15.20 12.76 -12.91
C LEU A 17 -14.70 11.31 -12.95
N ALA A 18 -14.92 10.61 -14.07
CA ALA A 18 -14.42 9.25 -14.26
C ALA A 18 -12.88 9.20 -14.20
N TRP A 19 -12.18 10.13 -14.87
CA TRP A 19 -10.72 10.22 -14.80
C TRP A 19 -10.22 10.58 -13.40
N CYS A 20 -10.87 11.52 -12.71
CA CYS A 20 -10.53 11.85 -11.32
C CYS A 20 -10.70 10.63 -10.39
N ALA A 21 -11.80 9.88 -10.54
CA ALA A 21 -12.03 8.66 -9.77
C ALA A 21 -10.98 7.58 -10.09
N ALA A 22 -10.65 7.41 -11.36
CA ALA A 22 -9.61 6.46 -11.80
C ALA A 22 -8.24 6.81 -11.22
N LEU A 23 -7.83 8.08 -11.29
CA LEU A 23 -6.56 8.55 -10.72
C LEU A 23 -6.54 8.40 -9.20
N PHE A 24 -7.63 8.75 -8.51
CA PHE A 24 -7.75 8.56 -7.07
C PHE A 24 -7.57 7.09 -6.67
N LEU A 25 -8.23 6.18 -7.38
CA LEU A 25 -8.12 4.74 -7.12
C LEU A 25 -6.72 4.22 -7.43
N ALA A 26 -6.12 4.66 -8.54
CA ALA A 26 -4.75 4.30 -8.91
C ALA A 26 -3.75 4.76 -7.83
N THR A 27 -3.83 6.00 -7.37
CA THR A 27 -2.96 6.52 -6.30
C THR A 27 -3.09 5.70 -5.01
N ARG A 28 -4.32 5.37 -4.60
CA ARG A 28 -4.57 4.49 -3.44
C ARG A 28 -3.96 3.10 -3.62
N PHE A 29 -4.15 2.50 -4.80
CA PHE A 29 -3.63 1.18 -5.13
C PHE A 29 -2.10 1.15 -5.09
N PHE A 30 -1.46 2.10 -5.76
CA PHE A 30 0.01 2.18 -5.80
C PHE A 30 0.61 2.50 -4.43
N ALA A 31 -0.03 3.36 -3.63
CA ALA A 31 0.42 3.64 -2.27
C ALA A 31 0.40 2.37 -1.40
N GLN A 32 -0.68 1.59 -1.47
CA GLN A 32 -0.77 0.34 -0.71
C GLN A 32 0.24 -0.72 -1.21
N TRP A 33 0.49 -0.75 -2.52
CA TRP A 33 1.49 -1.63 -3.11
C TRP A 33 2.91 -1.26 -2.68
N GLU A 34 3.27 0.02 -2.75
CA GLU A 34 4.55 0.58 -2.29
C GLU A 34 4.82 0.20 -0.83
N GLN A 35 3.83 0.39 0.05
CA GLN A 35 3.96 0.09 1.48
C GLN A 35 4.27 -1.39 1.75
N ARG A 36 3.67 -2.30 0.99
CA ARG A 36 3.97 -3.75 1.08
C ARG A 36 5.37 -4.10 0.61
N GLN A 37 5.95 -3.31 -0.29
CA GLN A 37 7.32 -3.54 -0.76
C GLN A 37 8.38 -2.99 0.19
N GLN A 38 8.04 -1.93 0.93
CA GLN A 38 8.92 -1.37 1.95
C GLN A 38 9.04 -2.29 3.17
N ASN A 39 7.92 -2.89 3.60
CA ASN A 39 7.89 -3.86 4.69
C ASN A 39 7.11 -5.13 4.27
N PRO A 40 7.81 -6.16 3.74
CA PRO A 40 7.19 -7.42 3.39
C PRO A 40 6.80 -8.26 4.63
N ASN A 41 7.28 -7.91 5.83
CA ASN A 41 7.02 -8.62 7.08
C ASN A 41 6.05 -7.84 8.00
N ALA A 42 5.02 -7.22 7.41
CA ALA A 42 3.97 -6.53 8.16
C ALA A 42 3.22 -7.46 9.13
N GLN A 43 3.25 -8.78 8.87
CA GLN A 43 2.83 -9.81 9.80
C GLN A 43 4.02 -10.75 10.02
N VAL A 44 4.48 -10.83 11.27
CA VAL A 44 5.61 -11.67 11.65
C VAL A 44 5.08 -12.98 12.23
N TYR A 45 5.53 -14.10 11.67
CA TYR A 45 5.24 -15.43 12.21
C TYR A 45 6.47 -15.94 12.97
N SER A 46 6.22 -16.51 14.15
CA SER A 46 7.24 -17.19 14.93
C SER A 46 6.96 -18.67 15.01
N GLN A 47 8.00 -19.48 14.92
CA GLN A 47 7.95 -20.91 15.21
C GLN A 47 8.67 -21.17 16.53
N ARG A 48 8.08 -21.99 17.39
CA ARG A 48 8.67 -22.36 18.68
C ARG A 48 9.19 -23.78 18.58
N GLY A 49 10.50 -23.96 18.71
CA GLY A 49 11.16 -25.25 18.84
C GLY A 49 11.52 -25.56 20.30
N GLU A 50 12.17 -26.69 20.55
CA GLU A 50 12.68 -27.01 21.89
C GLU A 50 13.79 -26.03 22.28
N GLY A 51 13.46 -25.05 23.12
CA GLY A 51 14.40 -24.08 23.68
C GLY A 51 14.69 -22.86 22.80
N PHE A 52 14.04 -22.70 21.64
CA PHE A 52 14.23 -21.54 20.78
C PHE A 52 12.93 -21.00 20.15
N ILE A 53 12.97 -19.72 19.78
CA ILE A 53 11.93 -19.06 18.98
C ILE A 53 12.60 -18.60 17.69
N GLU A 54 12.15 -19.15 16.57
CA GLU A 54 12.60 -18.74 15.24
C GLU A 54 11.62 -17.74 14.63
N VAL A 55 12.17 -16.65 14.08
CA VAL A 55 11.42 -15.65 13.31
C VAL A 55 12.05 -15.56 11.94
N LYS A 56 11.27 -15.89 10.91
CA LYS A 56 11.73 -15.80 9.52
C LYS A 56 11.27 -14.49 8.91
N LEU A 57 12.23 -13.65 8.53
CA LEU A 57 11.99 -12.38 7.86
C LEU A 57 12.43 -12.46 6.40
N VAL A 58 11.70 -11.75 5.55
CA VAL A 58 12.03 -11.53 4.13
C VAL A 58 12.66 -10.16 3.99
N GLY A 59 13.80 -10.08 3.31
CA GLY A 59 14.42 -8.79 2.99
C GLY A 59 13.52 -7.97 2.05
N ASN A 60 13.42 -6.67 2.28
CA ASN A 60 12.74 -5.77 1.35
C ASN A 60 13.59 -5.56 0.07
N ARG A 61 13.09 -4.78 -0.89
CA ARG A 61 13.81 -4.49 -2.15
C ARG A 61 15.19 -3.82 -1.97
N GLN A 62 15.43 -3.20 -0.82
CA GLN A 62 16.70 -2.56 -0.48
C GLN A 62 17.68 -3.53 0.22
N GLY A 63 17.25 -4.77 0.51
CA GLY A 63 18.03 -5.78 1.21
C GLY A 63 17.92 -5.72 2.74
N HIS A 64 17.11 -4.82 3.30
CA HIS A 64 16.93 -4.67 4.75
C HIS A 64 15.80 -5.57 5.28
N PHE A 65 15.95 -6.06 6.51
CA PHE A 65 14.90 -6.79 7.21
C PHE A 65 14.08 -5.83 8.05
N VAL A 66 12.89 -5.48 7.56
CA VAL A 66 11.94 -4.62 8.30
C VAL A 66 10.80 -5.47 8.82
N ALA A 67 10.40 -5.26 10.08
CA ALA A 67 9.31 -5.99 10.73
C ALA A 67 8.42 -5.03 11.53
N SER A 68 7.10 -5.17 11.43
CA SER A 68 6.17 -4.36 12.23
C SER A 68 5.98 -4.95 13.62
N GLY A 69 5.96 -4.09 14.65
CA GLY A 69 5.68 -4.48 16.02
C GLY A 69 5.22 -3.30 16.86
N GLN A 70 5.32 -3.42 18.19
CA GLN A 70 4.91 -2.36 19.11
C GLN A 70 5.96 -2.12 20.19
N ILE A 71 6.22 -0.86 20.52
CA ILE A 71 6.97 -0.45 21.71
C ILE A 71 5.99 0.27 22.63
N ASN A 72 5.80 -0.22 23.86
CA ASN A 72 4.86 0.37 24.82
C ASN A 72 3.44 0.56 24.24
N GLY A 73 2.98 -0.36 23.40
CA GLY A 73 1.69 -0.29 22.72
C GLY A 73 1.63 0.65 21.51
N GLN A 74 2.71 1.33 21.16
CA GLN A 74 2.78 2.18 19.97
C GLN A 74 3.32 1.39 18.77
N PRO A 75 2.62 1.39 17.63
CA PRO A 75 3.06 0.67 16.43
C PRO A 75 4.34 1.31 15.86
N VAL A 76 5.36 0.50 15.64
CA VAL A 76 6.63 0.92 15.03
C VAL A 76 7.12 -0.14 14.05
N ASP A 77 7.91 0.29 13.07
CA ASP A 77 8.64 -0.60 12.17
C ASP A 77 10.10 -0.72 12.65
N PHE A 78 10.52 -1.95 12.93
CA PHE A 78 11.88 -2.28 13.32
C PHE A 78 12.70 -2.63 12.10
N MET A 79 13.87 -2.03 11.97
CA MET A 79 14.88 -2.45 11.00
C MET A 79 15.94 -3.28 11.71
N LEU A 80 16.19 -4.48 11.21
CA LEU A 80 17.21 -5.40 11.71
C LEU A 80 18.38 -5.41 10.71
N ASP A 81 19.57 -5.08 11.22
CA ASP A 81 20.87 -5.11 10.54
C ASP A 81 21.89 -5.80 11.46
#